data_AF-A0AAU3ILA2-F1
#
_entry.id   AF-A0AAU3ILA2-F1
#
_cell.length_a   1.000
_cell.length_b   1.000
_cell.length_c   1.000
_cell.angle_alpha   90.00
_cell.angle_beta   90.00
_cell.angle_gamma   90.00
#
_symmetry.space_group_name_H-M   'P 1'
#
loop_
_entity.id
_entity.type
_entity.pdbx_description
1 polymer ?
#
loop_
_entity_poly.entity_id
_entity_poly.type
_entity_poly.pdbx_seq_one_letter_code
_entity_poly.pdbx_strand_id
1 'polypeptide(L)' 'MKSQRRTCGTCRGYRTVGVLKSTRANRKTVLIEVRQTCPTCNGRGEL' A
#
# COMPACT_ATOMS: atom_id res chain seq x y z
N MET A 1 -3.37 29.33 10.79
CA MET A 1 -3.43 28.63 9.49
C MET A 1 -3.53 27.12 9.76
N LYS A 2 -4.67 26.47 9.46
CA LYS A 2 -4.82 25.02 9.62
C LYS A 2 -4.01 24.35 8.50
N SER A 3 -2.91 23.70 8.85
CA SER A 3 -2.16 22.86 7.91
C SER A 3 -3.09 21.74 7.45
N GLN A 4 -3.66 21.86 6.24
CA GLN A 4 -4.37 20.76 5.60
C GLN A 4 -3.31 19.72 5.25
N ARG A 5 -3.09 18.76 6.16
CA ARG A 5 -2.29 17.57 5.87
C ARG A 5 -2.83 16.94 4.60
N ARG A 6 -2.06 17.03 3.51
CA ARG A 6 -2.46 16.47 2.22
C ARG A 6 -2.44 14.97 2.37
N THR A 7 -3.62 14.36 2.28
CA THR A 7 -3.75 12.91 2.30
C THR A 7 -2.89 12.32 1.17
N CYS A 8 -2.14 11.25 1.46
CA CYS A 8 -1.32 10.61 0.45
C CYS A 8 -2.23 10.04 -0.66
N GLY A 9 -2.09 10.52 -1.90
CA GLY A 9 -2.95 10.09 -3.01
C GLY A 9 -2.89 8.58 -3.31
N THR A 10 -1.73 7.96 -3.08
CA THR A 10 -1.50 6.53 -3.33
C THR A 10 -2.30 5.65 -2.38
N CYS A 11 -2.20 5.89 -1.07
CA CYS A 11 -2.93 5.09 -0.07
C CYS A 11 -4.21 5.74 0.41
N ARG A 12 -4.56 6.94 -0.08
CA ARG A 12 -5.76 7.72 0.30
C ARG A 12 -5.98 7.82 1.82
N GLY A 13 -4.90 7.85 2.59
CA GLY A 13 -4.95 7.93 4.06
C GLY A 13 -4.99 6.57 4.78
N TYR A 14 -5.16 5.46 4.07
CA TYR A 14 -5.22 4.10 4.64
C TYR A 14 -3.87 3.56 5.12
N ARG A 15 -2.77 4.30 4.92
CA ARG A 15 -1.38 3.97 5.33
C ARG A 15 -0.78 2.74 4.64
N THR A 16 -1.59 1.84 4.12
CA THR A 16 -1.20 0.61 3.40
C THR A 16 -1.83 0.59 2.02
N VAL A 17 -1.28 -0.24 1.14
CA VAL A 17 -1.81 -0.53 -0.20
C VAL A 17 -1.84 -2.04 -0.41
N GLY A 18 -2.81 -2.52 -1.20
CA GLY A 18 -2.82 -3.89 -1.69
C GLY A 18 -1.80 -4.04 -2.82
N VAL A 19 -0.96 -5.06 -2.76
CA VAL A 19 -0.01 -5.42 -3.82
C VAL A 19 -0.21 -6.88 -4.20
N LEU A 20 -0.24 -7.16 -5.49
CA LEU A 20 -0.26 -8.53 -6.01
C LEU A 20 1.16 -9.08 -5.98
N LYS A 21 1.37 -10.18 -5.27
CA LYS A 21 2.63 -10.94 -5.27
C LYS A 21 2.44 -12.28 -5.94
N SER A 22 3.35 -12.62 -6.84
CA SER A 22 3.45 -13.97 -7.38
C SER A 22 4.21 -14.87 -6.40
N THR A 23 3.56 -15.94 -5.94
CA THR A 23 4.16 -16.98 -5.10
C THR A 23 4.11 -18.31 -5.83
N ARG A 24 5.15 -19.13 -5.65
CA ARG A 24 5.15 -20.51 -6.15
C ARG A 24 4.54 -21.44 -5.10
N ALA A 25 3.40 -22.05 -5.42
CA ALA A 25 2.71 -23.00 -4.55
C ALA A 25 2.33 -24.24 -5.37
N ASN A 26 2.64 -25.44 -4.88
CA ASN A 26 2.31 -26.71 -5.54
C ASN A 26 2.71 -26.75 -7.04
N ARG A 27 3.95 -26.33 -7.36
CA ARG A 27 4.49 -26.23 -8.73
C ARG A 27 3.72 -25.31 -9.68
N LYS A 28 2.76 -24.52 -9.18
CA LYS A 28 2.04 -23.49 -9.94
C LYS A 28 2.41 -22.10 -9.41
N THR A 29 2.34 -21.10 -10.28
CA THR A 29 2.44 -19.69 -9.87
C THR A 29 1.05 -19.19 -9.52
N VAL A 30 0.90 -18.67 -8.30
CA VAL A 30 -0.36 -18.11 -7.80
C VAL A 30 -0.12 -16.63 -7.49
N LEU A 31 -1.08 -15.78 -7.88
CA LEU A 31 -1.10 -14.38 -7.48
C LEU A 31 -1.88 -14.26 -6.18
N ILE A 32 -1.24 -13.73 -5.15
CA ILE A 32 -1.87 -13.41 -3.87
C ILE A 32 -1.88 -11.90 -3.67
N GLU A 33 -2.97 -11.36 -3.13
CA GLU A 33 -3.00 -9.99 -2.68
C GLU A 33 -2.45 -9.91 -1.25
N VAL A 34 -1.44 -9.06 -1.03
CA VAL A 34 -0.91 -8.79 0.30
C VAL A 34 -0.99 -7.29 0.59
N ARG A 35 -1.21 -6.94 1.86
CA ARG A 35 -1.11 -5.54 2.28
C ARG A 35 0.34 -5.19 2.55
N GLN A 36 0.79 -4.06 1.99
CA GLN A 36 2.11 -3.50 2.23
C GLN A 36 1.98 -2.06 2.71
N THR A 37 2.93 -1.60 3.52
CA THR A 37 3.08 -0.18 3.87
C THR A 37 3.13 0.66 2.60
N CYS A 38 2.37 1.75 2.56
CA CYS A 38 2.35 2.64 1.40
C CYS A 38 3.77 3.15 1.11
N PRO A 39 4.35 2.86 -0.06
CA PRO A 39 5.72 3.25 -0.37
C PRO A 39 5.87 4.76 -0.58
N THR A 40 4.78 5.46 -0.91
CA THR A 40 4.81 6.91 -1.17
C THR A 40 4.87 7.72 0.11
N CYS A 41 4.13 7.33 1.16
CA CYS A 41 4.08 8.06 2.43
C CYS A 41 4.71 7.30 3.60
N ASN A 42 5.36 6.16 3.33
CA ASN A 42 5.98 5.30 4.34
C ASN A 42 5.07 5.00 5.55
N GLY A 43 3.78 4.77 5.30
CA GLY A 43 2.80 4.45 6.34
C GLY A 43 2.22 5.64 7.10
N ARG A 44 2.58 6.88 6.75
CA ARG A 44 2.05 8.09 7.42
C ARG A 44 0.59 8.40 7.05
N GLY A 45 0.18 8.06 5.83
CA GLY A 45 -1.16 8.38 5.30
C GLY A 45 -1.28 9.80 4.74
N GLU A 46 -0.21 10.59 4.83
CA GLU A 46 -0.12 12.00 4.42
C GLU A 46 1.28 12.28 3.87
N LEU A 47 1.41 13.33 3.05
CA LEU A 47 2.67 13.83 2.50
C LEU A 47 3.11 15.14 3.17
#